data_AF-A0A068RXJ3-F1
#
_entry.id   AF-A0A068RXJ3-F1
#
_cell.length_a   1.000
_cell.length_b   1.000
_cell.length_c   1.000
_cell.angle_alpha   90.00
_cell.angle_beta   90.00
_cell.angle_gamma   90.00
#
_symmetry.space_group_name_H-M   'P 1'
#
loop_
_entity.id
_entity.type
_entity.pdbx_description
1 polymer ?
#
loop_
_entity_poly.entity_id
_entity_poly.type
_entity_poly.pdbx_seq_one_letter_code
_entity_poly.pdbx_strand_id
1 'polypeptide(L)'
;MPSTTSPLERVARAIAPESATTTRQKIESLAAFNSVLHDVSLDQAQSIFSAVPLANFYLVFGSLDSEDNEEQQLSNIMCEVINKLLRPFSYDMIMQDENNQTFLSQGLNHFSPEIRQLSLEQVAKCLDASSTMHQVATSPIFPFVLTTIAFRDTGVASRAVDIAAKIASNEPQCLFVNNASIIRSLQETSDAVRFRVYDLIIRVAGSSDDAFRLAESSGFLVTILDEVNSDDILVQLNAIEMLKEVAVTPCGLDFLERSGVLQTLASQIGNSETNDASTILVKSLILKFFGKLGENEAIQFEPIQSKYQVFDKLQQCLDDTNKEILTVAIAVVGLIGSHAAGLALLLNSPLMTKFMEGYQASSGDVKAVYIQSLSKFIGISGDPAVEQMTRQVYQTINGAPSTLESLMQTATQPLEEIRVPIFALMQAIASHSWGREEMARAPTFLGYLLDRSTEHTPLGQKWKFGIVQTLVSAENARQIFGQHYTLMLQFIRQGPYYRPTEAAAIMESA
;
A
#
# COMPACT_ATOMS: atom_id res chain seq x y z
N MET A 1 17.24 -53.15 25.39
CA MET A 1 16.58 -51.83 25.37
C MET A 1 17.08 -51.10 24.15
N PRO A 2 16.22 -50.64 23.22
CA PRO A 2 16.70 -49.92 22.04
C PRO A 2 17.18 -48.55 22.50
N SER A 3 18.45 -48.23 22.24
CA SER A 3 19.02 -46.90 22.47
C SER A 3 18.20 -45.89 21.69
N THR A 4 17.42 -45.06 22.37
CA THR A 4 16.74 -43.92 21.75
C THR A 4 17.80 -42.89 21.38
N THR A 5 18.39 -43.03 20.20
CA THR A 5 19.33 -42.05 19.63
C THR A 5 18.66 -40.70 19.60
N SER A 6 19.40 -39.66 20.02
CA SER A 6 18.87 -38.29 20.06
C SER A 6 18.54 -37.80 18.64
N PRO A 7 17.58 -36.85 18.47
CA PRO A 7 17.25 -36.32 17.15
C PRO A 7 18.47 -35.79 16.37
N LEU A 8 19.43 -35.15 17.07
CA LEU A 8 20.67 -34.65 16.48
C LEU A 8 21.59 -35.77 15.97
N GLU A 9 21.75 -36.86 16.74
CA GLU A 9 22.55 -38.02 16.32
C GLU A 9 21.98 -38.70 15.08
N ARG A 10 20.64 -38.73 14.94
CA ARG A 10 19.98 -39.29 13.76
C ARG A 10 20.26 -38.43 12.53
N VAL A 11 20.15 -37.11 12.66
CA VAL A 11 20.50 -36.18 11.58
C VAL A 11 21.98 -36.32 11.20
N ALA A 12 22.89 -36.33 12.17
CA ALA A 12 24.33 -36.48 11.93
C ALA A 12 24.67 -37.72 11.08
N ARG A 13 24.00 -38.85 11.33
CA ARG A 13 24.16 -40.08 10.54
C ARG A 13 23.47 -40.00 9.18
N ALA A 14 22.31 -39.36 9.11
CA ALA A 14 21.52 -39.26 7.88
C ALA A 14 22.18 -38.36 6.82
N ILE A 15 22.86 -37.28 7.24
CA ILE A 15 23.45 -36.30 6.31
C ILE A 15 24.97 -36.40 6.19
N ALA A 16 25.59 -37.45 6.72
CA ALA A 16 27.02 -37.68 6.53
C ALA A 16 27.35 -37.88 5.03
N PRO A 17 28.52 -37.42 4.54
CA PRO A 17 28.88 -37.45 3.11
C PRO A 17 28.80 -38.83 2.43
N GLU A 18 28.96 -39.91 3.18
CA GLU A 18 28.89 -41.31 2.69
C GLU A 18 27.68 -42.08 3.24
N SER A 19 26.63 -41.37 3.66
CA SER A 19 25.46 -42.01 4.26
C SER A 19 24.64 -42.78 3.22
N ALA A 20 24.45 -44.09 3.44
CA ALA A 20 23.55 -44.93 2.64
C ALA A 20 22.06 -44.80 3.05
N THR A 21 21.68 -43.73 3.76
CA THR A 21 20.28 -43.50 4.16
C THR A 21 19.44 -43.05 2.98
N THR A 22 18.20 -43.57 2.91
CA THR A 22 17.26 -43.20 1.85
C THR A 22 16.72 -41.77 2.05
N THR A 23 16.26 -41.12 0.98
CA THR A 23 15.65 -39.78 1.01
C THR A 23 14.56 -39.69 2.07
N ARG A 24 13.65 -40.67 2.12
CA ARG A 24 12.61 -40.78 3.15
C ARG A 24 13.14 -40.84 4.58
N GLN A 25 14.22 -41.58 4.85
CA GLN A 25 14.84 -41.63 6.18
C GLN A 25 15.49 -40.31 6.57
N LYS A 26 16.07 -39.59 5.60
CA LYS A 26 16.60 -38.24 5.80
C LYS A 26 15.47 -37.27 6.16
N ILE A 27 14.36 -37.29 5.43
CA ILE A 27 13.16 -36.50 5.71
C ILE A 27 12.64 -36.76 7.12
N GLU A 28 12.43 -38.02 7.51
CA GLU A 28 11.91 -38.38 8.83
C GLU A 28 12.84 -37.90 9.96
N SER A 29 14.16 -38.06 9.76
CA SER A 29 15.17 -37.62 10.74
C SER A 29 15.21 -36.10 10.88
N LEU A 30 15.17 -35.38 9.76
CA LEU A 30 15.18 -33.91 9.76
C LEU A 30 13.87 -33.33 10.26
N ALA A 31 12.72 -33.93 9.94
CA ALA A 31 11.43 -33.49 10.45
C ALA A 31 11.34 -33.62 11.98
N ALA A 32 11.81 -34.75 12.52
CA ALA A 32 11.88 -34.97 13.96
C ALA A 32 12.87 -34.03 14.66
N PHE A 33 13.94 -33.62 13.97
CA PHE A 33 14.87 -32.62 14.47
C PHE A 33 14.30 -31.21 14.40
N ASN A 34 13.68 -30.84 13.28
CA ASN A 34 13.06 -29.53 13.07
C ASN A 34 11.96 -29.24 14.10
N SER A 35 11.21 -30.26 14.53
CA SER A 35 10.16 -30.12 15.54
C SER A 35 10.67 -29.88 16.96
N VAL A 36 11.96 -30.13 17.24
CA VAL A 36 12.57 -29.80 18.54
C VAL A 36 13.40 -28.51 18.49
N LEU A 37 13.61 -27.93 17.31
CA LEU A 37 14.26 -26.63 17.15
C LEU A 37 13.24 -25.50 17.38
N HIS A 38 13.21 -24.99 18.61
CA HIS A 38 12.44 -23.81 19.02
C HIS A 38 13.37 -22.79 19.69
N ASP A 39 13.34 -21.54 19.23
CA ASP A 39 14.11 -20.41 19.76
C ASP A 39 15.59 -20.72 20.07
N VAL A 40 16.27 -21.28 19.07
CA VAL A 40 17.66 -21.73 19.15
C VAL A 40 18.58 -20.54 19.48
N SER A 41 19.33 -20.65 20.60
CA SER A 41 20.33 -19.65 20.98
C SER A 41 21.63 -19.83 20.17
N LEU A 42 22.49 -18.79 20.16
CA LEU A 42 23.79 -18.86 19.49
C LEU A 42 24.64 -20.04 20.00
N ASP A 43 24.71 -20.23 21.31
CA ASP A 43 25.47 -21.33 21.94
C ASP A 43 24.93 -22.71 21.54
N GLN A 44 23.60 -22.86 21.49
CA GLN A 44 22.96 -24.11 21.07
C GLN A 44 23.28 -24.42 19.61
N ALA A 45 23.18 -23.43 18.73
CA ALA A 45 23.46 -23.62 17.32
C ALA A 45 24.96 -23.92 17.07
N GLN A 46 25.87 -23.24 17.76
CA GLN A 46 27.31 -23.55 17.71
C GLN A 46 27.60 -24.98 18.20
N SER A 47 26.95 -25.42 19.28
CA SER A 47 27.07 -26.80 19.75
C SER A 47 26.58 -27.80 18.71
N ILE A 48 25.47 -27.51 18.02
CA ILE A 48 24.95 -28.35 16.94
C ILE A 48 25.94 -28.40 15.77
N PHE A 49 26.49 -27.26 15.34
CA PHE A 49 27.45 -27.20 14.24
C PHE A 49 28.81 -27.86 14.57
N SER A 50 29.18 -27.92 15.85
CA SER A 50 30.35 -28.68 16.30
C SER A 50 30.16 -30.20 16.15
N ALA A 51 28.93 -30.68 16.28
CA ALA A 51 28.58 -32.09 16.11
C ALA A 51 28.32 -32.44 14.65
N VAL A 52 27.68 -31.54 13.90
CA VAL A 52 27.35 -31.69 12.48
C VAL A 52 27.73 -30.42 11.74
N PRO A 53 28.87 -30.40 11.04
CA PRO A 53 29.31 -29.21 10.31
C PRO A 53 28.24 -28.68 9.35
N LEU A 54 28.09 -27.35 9.28
CA LEU A 54 27.12 -26.70 8.40
C LEU A 54 27.27 -27.15 6.93
N ALA A 55 28.51 -27.37 6.48
CA ALA A 55 28.80 -27.89 5.14
C ALA A 55 28.07 -29.21 4.84
N ASN A 56 27.88 -30.10 5.82
CA ASN A 56 27.16 -31.36 5.62
C ASN A 56 25.67 -31.13 5.34
N PHE A 57 25.06 -30.09 5.90
CA PHE A 57 23.69 -29.70 5.57
C PHE A 57 23.61 -29.21 4.12
N TYR A 58 24.59 -28.42 3.67
CA TYR A 58 24.63 -27.94 2.28
C TYR A 58 24.89 -29.04 1.25
N LEU A 59 25.73 -30.03 1.57
CA LEU A 59 26.04 -31.15 0.67
C LEU A 59 24.80 -31.96 0.27
N VAL A 60 23.76 -31.97 1.11
CA VAL A 60 22.49 -32.65 0.79
C VAL A 60 21.81 -32.05 -0.44
N PHE A 61 22.02 -30.77 -0.74
CA PHE A 61 21.46 -30.13 -1.92
C PHE A 61 22.12 -30.55 -3.24
N GLY A 62 23.39 -30.97 -3.20
CA GLY A 62 24.21 -31.18 -4.40
C GLY A 62 23.76 -32.31 -5.33
N SER A 63 22.81 -33.15 -4.90
CA SER A 63 22.34 -34.32 -5.64
C SER A 63 20.82 -34.41 -5.77
N LEU A 64 20.09 -33.33 -5.49
CA LEU A 64 18.62 -33.36 -5.53
C LEU A 64 18.10 -33.07 -6.93
N ASP A 65 17.19 -33.92 -7.39
CA ASP A 65 16.32 -33.73 -8.54
C ASP A 65 15.12 -32.88 -8.13
N SER A 66 14.97 -31.72 -8.78
CA SER A 66 13.87 -30.79 -8.51
C SER A 66 12.50 -31.29 -8.96
N GLU A 67 12.42 -32.39 -9.73
CA GLU A 67 11.16 -32.98 -10.19
C GLU A 67 10.65 -34.09 -9.26
N ASP A 68 11.49 -34.59 -8.33
CA ASP A 68 11.08 -35.60 -7.36
C ASP A 68 10.46 -34.96 -6.10
N ASN A 69 9.23 -35.36 -5.79
CA ASN A 69 8.46 -34.83 -4.65
C ASN A 69 9.13 -35.10 -3.29
N GLU A 70 9.75 -36.27 -3.10
CA GLU A 70 10.45 -36.58 -1.84
C GLU A 70 11.71 -35.72 -1.73
N GLU A 71 12.45 -35.51 -2.82
CA GLU A 71 13.65 -34.68 -2.81
C GLU A 71 13.34 -33.19 -2.65
N GLN A 72 12.23 -32.70 -3.21
CA GLN A 72 11.72 -31.37 -2.92
C GLN A 72 11.32 -31.22 -1.45
N GLN A 73 10.62 -32.20 -0.87
CA GLN A 73 10.29 -32.20 0.54
C GLN A 73 11.54 -32.19 1.43
N LEU A 74 12.56 -32.97 1.06
CA LEU A 74 13.85 -32.98 1.74
C LEU A 74 14.51 -31.60 1.67
N SER A 75 14.54 -30.96 0.50
CA SER A 75 15.07 -29.61 0.30
C SER A 75 14.37 -28.59 1.21
N ASN A 76 13.04 -28.64 1.29
CA ASN A 76 12.24 -27.70 2.06
C ASN A 76 12.53 -27.80 3.57
N ILE A 77 12.48 -29.02 4.11
CA ILE A 77 12.78 -29.24 5.54
C ILE A 77 14.24 -28.88 5.84
N MET A 78 15.16 -29.18 4.92
CA MET A 78 16.56 -28.80 5.07
C MET A 78 16.73 -27.28 5.15
N CYS A 79 16.08 -26.54 4.25
CA CYS A 79 16.11 -25.08 4.26
C CYS A 79 15.54 -24.50 5.58
N GLU A 80 14.43 -25.05 6.08
CA GLU A 80 13.87 -24.63 7.36
C GLU A 80 14.82 -24.87 8.54
N VAL A 81 15.44 -26.05 8.60
CA VAL A 81 16.40 -26.41 9.65
C VAL A 81 17.60 -25.48 9.60
N ILE A 82 18.21 -25.30 8.42
CA ILE A 82 19.36 -24.39 8.27
C ILE A 82 18.96 -22.97 8.67
N ASN A 83 17.80 -22.47 8.24
CA ASN A 83 17.35 -21.12 8.59
C ASN A 83 17.17 -20.94 10.11
N LYS A 84 16.57 -21.92 10.79
CA LYS A 84 16.40 -21.90 12.25
C LYS A 84 17.74 -21.94 12.99
N LEU A 85 18.67 -22.79 12.55
CA LEU A 85 20.00 -22.91 13.15
C LEU A 85 20.86 -21.67 12.92
N LEU A 86 20.75 -21.04 11.75
CA LEU A 86 21.49 -19.82 11.45
C LEU A 86 20.83 -18.57 12.01
N ARG A 87 19.55 -18.58 12.38
CA ARG A 87 18.82 -17.41 12.91
C ARG A 87 19.59 -16.55 13.94
N PRO A 88 20.29 -17.10 14.96
CA PRO A 88 21.01 -16.30 15.94
C PRO A 88 22.36 -15.72 15.45
N PHE A 89 22.84 -16.10 14.27
CA PHE A 89 24.13 -15.62 13.73
C PHE A 89 23.95 -14.32 12.95
N SER A 90 24.87 -13.36 13.17
CA SER A 90 24.98 -12.16 12.34
C SER A 90 25.59 -12.47 10.97
N TYR A 91 25.47 -11.53 10.03
CA TYR A 91 26.08 -11.65 8.71
C TYR A 91 27.60 -11.85 8.79
N ASP A 92 28.31 -11.03 9.59
CA ASP A 92 29.76 -11.14 9.77
C ASP A 92 30.16 -12.53 10.29
N MET A 93 29.42 -13.10 11.25
CA MET A 93 29.72 -14.42 11.80
C MET A 93 29.61 -15.52 10.74
N ILE A 94 28.64 -15.43 9.83
CA ILE A 94 28.46 -16.43 8.77
C ILE A 94 29.59 -16.31 7.73
N MET A 95 29.97 -15.08 7.38
CA MET A 95 30.97 -14.80 6.35
C MET A 95 32.43 -14.99 6.79
N GLN A 96 32.69 -15.30 8.07
CA GLN A 96 34.03 -15.68 8.54
C GLN A 96 34.56 -16.98 7.91
N ASP A 97 33.68 -17.87 7.46
CA ASP A 97 34.03 -19.12 6.77
C ASP A 97 33.90 -18.95 5.26
N GLU A 98 35.00 -19.09 4.52
CA GLU A 98 35.04 -18.98 3.06
C GLU A 98 34.10 -19.98 2.36
N ASN A 99 33.84 -21.15 2.97
CA ASN A 99 32.91 -22.12 2.42
C ASN A 99 31.48 -21.56 2.41
N ASN A 100 31.10 -20.79 3.44
CA ASN A 100 29.76 -20.20 3.52
C ASN A 100 29.56 -19.13 2.45
N GLN A 101 30.59 -18.38 2.08
CA GLN A 101 30.51 -17.45 0.95
C GLN A 101 30.25 -18.19 -0.37
N THR A 102 30.89 -19.35 -0.55
CA THR A 102 30.69 -20.20 -1.72
C THR A 102 29.28 -20.78 -1.75
N PHE A 103 28.80 -21.34 -0.63
CA PHE A 103 27.43 -21.87 -0.53
C PHE A 103 26.38 -20.78 -0.72
N LEU A 104 26.60 -19.58 -0.21
CA LEU A 104 25.71 -18.45 -0.41
C LEU A 104 25.61 -18.07 -1.90
N SER A 105 26.75 -18.00 -2.59
CA SER A 105 26.81 -17.69 -4.02
C SER A 105 26.13 -18.77 -4.87
N GLN A 106 26.32 -20.05 -4.53
CA GLN A 106 25.66 -21.18 -5.19
C GLN A 106 24.16 -21.16 -4.95
N GLY A 107 23.73 -20.91 -3.71
CA GLY A 107 22.32 -20.86 -3.33
C GLY A 107 21.55 -19.72 -3.98
N LEU A 108 22.16 -18.53 -4.12
CA LEU A 108 21.56 -17.41 -4.85
C LEU A 108 21.39 -17.70 -6.36
N ASN A 109 22.21 -18.58 -6.94
CA ASN A 109 22.05 -19.03 -8.33
C ASN A 109 21.21 -20.30 -8.49
N HIS A 110 20.78 -20.93 -7.40
CA HIS A 110 20.13 -22.24 -7.45
C HIS A 110 18.71 -22.16 -8.03
N PHE A 111 18.26 -23.19 -8.76
CA PHE A 111 16.94 -23.19 -9.45
C PHE A 111 15.73 -23.47 -8.54
N SER A 112 15.94 -24.01 -7.34
CA SER A 112 14.88 -24.19 -6.32
C SER A 112 14.59 -22.86 -5.61
N PRO A 113 13.32 -22.43 -5.56
CA PRO A 113 12.90 -21.23 -4.83
C PRO A 113 13.30 -21.25 -3.35
N GLU A 114 13.21 -22.40 -2.69
CA GLU A 114 13.43 -22.53 -1.24
C GLU A 114 14.90 -22.34 -0.87
N ILE A 115 15.82 -22.90 -1.67
CA ILE A 115 17.27 -22.71 -1.49
C ILE A 115 17.66 -21.25 -1.78
N ARG A 116 17.09 -20.66 -2.82
CA ARG A 116 17.35 -19.25 -3.17
C ARG A 116 16.80 -18.30 -2.10
N GLN A 117 15.60 -18.59 -1.57
CA GLN A 117 15.01 -17.86 -0.45
C GLN A 117 15.88 -17.96 0.81
N LEU A 118 16.32 -19.16 1.19
CA LEU A 118 17.23 -19.35 2.32
C LEU A 118 18.49 -18.49 2.19
N SER A 119 19.05 -18.43 1.00
CA SER A 119 20.24 -17.66 0.67
C SER A 119 19.98 -16.16 0.81
N LEU A 120 18.85 -15.67 0.29
CA LEU A 120 18.41 -14.28 0.50
C LEU A 120 18.20 -13.96 1.98
N GLU A 121 17.64 -14.86 2.79
CA GLU A 121 17.50 -14.64 4.24
C GLU A 121 18.86 -14.51 4.93
N GLN A 122 19.88 -15.23 4.46
CA GLN A 122 21.23 -15.06 5.00
C GLN A 122 21.84 -13.72 4.58
N VAL A 123 21.62 -13.25 3.35
CA VAL A 123 22.01 -11.90 2.93
C VAL A 123 21.25 -10.83 3.72
N ALA A 124 19.96 -11.02 4.00
CA ALA A 124 19.11 -10.05 4.68
C ALA A 124 19.61 -9.68 6.08
N LYS A 125 20.42 -10.52 6.72
CA LYS A 125 21.08 -10.22 7.99
C LYS A 125 22.09 -9.08 7.91
N CYS A 126 22.59 -8.74 6.71
CA CYS A 126 23.46 -7.59 6.53
C CYS A 126 22.74 -6.26 6.81
N LEU A 127 21.40 -6.26 6.82
CA LEU A 127 20.57 -5.07 7.02
C LEU A 127 20.56 -4.56 8.47
N ASP A 128 21.12 -5.32 9.41
CA ASP A 128 21.17 -4.95 10.83
C ASP A 128 22.18 -3.81 11.11
N ALA A 129 23.16 -3.60 10.23
CA ALA A 129 24.18 -2.55 10.38
C ALA A 129 24.64 -1.98 9.02
N SER A 130 24.90 -0.67 8.98
CA SER A 130 25.41 -0.02 7.76
C SER A 130 26.78 -0.55 7.31
N SER A 131 27.64 -0.99 8.24
CA SER A 131 28.94 -1.59 7.90
C SER A 131 28.78 -2.89 7.11
N THR A 132 27.85 -3.76 7.51
CA THR A 132 27.59 -5.02 6.80
C THR A 132 26.87 -4.79 5.48
N MET A 133 25.99 -3.78 5.39
CA MET A 133 25.42 -3.36 4.09
C MET A 133 26.51 -2.91 3.11
N HIS A 134 27.48 -2.12 3.59
CA HIS A 134 28.63 -1.70 2.78
C HIS A 134 29.50 -2.89 2.33
N GLN A 135 29.77 -3.85 3.22
CA GLN A 135 30.48 -5.08 2.86
C GLN A 135 29.76 -5.86 1.75
N VAL A 136 28.44 -6.05 1.86
CA VAL A 136 27.68 -6.75 0.81
C VAL A 136 27.71 -5.97 -0.50
N ALA A 137 27.45 -4.66 -0.46
CA ALA A 137 27.40 -3.78 -1.62
C ALA A 137 28.69 -3.78 -2.46
N THR A 138 29.84 -3.98 -1.80
CA THR A 138 31.17 -4.03 -2.43
C THR A 138 31.64 -5.45 -2.76
N SER A 139 30.90 -6.47 -2.34
CA SER A 139 31.25 -7.88 -2.53
C SER A 139 30.69 -8.48 -3.83
N PRO A 140 31.21 -9.65 -4.26
CA PRO A 140 30.62 -10.44 -5.35
C PRO A 140 29.22 -10.99 -5.06
N ILE A 141 28.71 -10.90 -3.83
CA ILE A 141 27.38 -11.41 -3.46
C ILE A 141 26.26 -10.52 -4.01
N PHE A 142 26.45 -9.19 -4.00
CA PHE A 142 25.41 -8.25 -4.41
C PHE A 142 24.94 -8.44 -5.87
N PRO A 143 25.82 -8.68 -6.87
CA PRO A 143 25.41 -9.11 -8.20
C PRO A 143 24.42 -10.29 -8.21
N PHE A 144 24.62 -11.31 -7.37
CA PHE A 144 23.72 -12.46 -7.31
C PHE A 144 22.36 -12.13 -6.67
N VAL A 145 22.31 -11.15 -5.76
CA VAL A 145 21.04 -10.60 -5.27
C VAL A 145 20.31 -9.89 -6.41
N LEU A 146 21.02 -9.09 -7.21
CA LEU A 146 20.43 -8.40 -8.36
C LEU A 146 19.90 -9.37 -9.42
N THR A 147 20.67 -10.40 -9.79
CA THR A 147 20.20 -11.39 -10.79
C THR A 147 19.02 -12.22 -10.28
N THR A 148 18.84 -12.33 -8.96
CA THR A 148 17.66 -12.99 -8.37
C THR A 148 16.35 -12.24 -8.64
N ILE A 149 16.38 -10.95 -8.98
CA ILE A 149 15.19 -10.17 -9.36
C ILE A 149 14.50 -10.75 -10.61
N ALA A 150 15.29 -11.36 -11.51
CA ALA A 150 14.78 -12.04 -12.69
C ALA A 150 14.21 -13.44 -12.42
N PHE A 151 14.20 -13.91 -11.17
CA PHE A 151 13.76 -15.25 -10.86
C PHE A 151 12.24 -15.41 -11.06
N ARG A 152 11.85 -16.63 -11.50
CA ARG A 152 10.47 -16.97 -11.85
C ARG A 152 9.52 -16.93 -10.66
N ASP A 153 10.00 -17.35 -9.48
CA ASP A 153 9.21 -17.29 -8.26
C ASP A 153 9.07 -15.83 -7.81
N THR A 154 7.82 -15.35 -7.75
CA THR A 154 7.52 -13.95 -7.47
C THR A 154 7.84 -13.57 -6.04
N GLY A 155 7.72 -14.50 -5.08
CA GLY A 155 8.05 -14.27 -3.67
C GLY A 155 9.55 -14.04 -3.49
N VAL A 156 10.37 -14.92 -4.05
CA VAL A 156 11.83 -14.82 -4.03
C VAL A 156 12.32 -13.57 -4.76
N ALA A 157 11.77 -13.27 -5.94
CA ALA A 157 12.14 -12.08 -6.70
C ALA A 157 11.78 -10.78 -5.95
N SER A 158 10.58 -10.70 -5.35
CA SER A 158 10.16 -9.56 -4.53
C SER A 158 11.07 -9.37 -3.33
N ARG A 159 11.43 -10.47 -2.64
CA ARG A 159 12.38 -10.44 -1.52
C ARG A 159 13.75 -9.92 -1.94
N ALA A 160 14.23 -10.29 -3.12
CA ALA A 160 15.49 -9.78 -3.67
C ALA A 160 15.43 -8.28 -3.95
N VAL A 161 14.32 -7.77 -4.51
CA VAL A 161 14.09 -6.33 -4.68
C VAL A 161 14.15 -5.60 -3.33
N ASP A 162 13.47 -6.11 -2.30
CA ASP A 162 13.46 -5.48 -0.98
C ASP A 162 14.84 -5.41 -0.33
N ILE A 163 15.62 -6.50 -0.41
CA ILE A 163 16.99 -6.56 0.11
C ILE A 163 17.90 -5.62 -0.68
N ALA A 164 17.86 -5.69 -2.02
CA ALA A 164 18.66 -4.85 -2.89
C ALA A 164 18.36 -3.36 -2.68
N ALA A 165 17.08 -3.00 -2.55
CA ALA A 165 16.65 -1.63 -2.32
C ALA A 165 17.21 -1.08 -1.01
N LYS A 166 17.17 -1.86 0.09
CA LYS A 166 17.71 -1.42 1.38
C LYS A 166 19.23 -1.25 1.36
N ILE A 167 19.96 -2.19 0.76
CA ILE A 167 21.42 -2.10 0.60
C ILE A 167 21.78 -0.87 -0.25
N ALA A 168 21.15 -0.74 -1.42
CA ALA A 168 21.43 0.35 -2.36
C ALA A 168 20.93 1.71 -1.88
N SER A 169 19.92 1.79 -1.01
CA SER A 169 19.53 3.07 -0.40
C SER A 169 20.62 3.59 0.56
N ASN A 170 21.38 2.70 1.20
CA ASN A 170 22.56 3.09 1.99
C ASN A 170 23.80 3.32 1.11
N GLU A 171 23.94 2.57 0.00
CA GLU A 171 25.09 2.62 -0.91
C GLU A 171 24.67 2.78 -2.39
N PRO A 172 24.14 3.94 -2.83
CA PRO A 172 23.51 4.06 -4.16
C PRO A 172 24.43 3.77 -5.35
N GLN A 173 25.73 3.99 -5.17
CA GLN A 173 26.76 3.69 -6.18
C GLN A 173 26.83 2.21 -6.53
N CYS A 174 26.50 1.31 -5.60
CA CYS A 174 26.53 -0.12 -5.88
C CYS A 174 25.52 -0.50 -6.97
N LEU A 175 24.36 0.16 -7.01
CA LEU A 175 23.31 -0.10 -7.98
C LEU A 175 23.54 0.69 -9.28
N PHE A 176 23.69 2.01 -9.18
CA PHE A 176 23.65 2.90 -10.33
C PHE A 176 24.98 3.01 -11.07
N VAL A 177 26.10 2.71 -10.42
CA VAL A 177 27.44 2.82 -11.01
C VAL A 177 28.08 1.45 -11.17
N ASN A 178 28.33 0.75 -10.06
CA ASN A 178 29.15 -0.46 -10.05
C ASN A 178 28.49 -1.64 -10.78
N ASN A 179 27.16 -1.76 -10.67
CA ASN A 179 26.38 -2.84 -11.26
C ASN A 179 25.42 -2.37 -12.38
N ALA A 180 25.67 -1.20 -12.96
CA ALA A 180 24.80 -0.62 -13.97
C ALA A 180 24.58 -1.53 -15.20
N SER A 181 25.60 -2.30 -15.60
CA SER A 181 25.48 -3.27 -16.70
C SER A 181 24.53 -4.43 -16.40
N ILE A 182 24.54 -4.93 -15.16
CA ILE A 182 23.61 -5.98 -14.70
C ILE A 182 22.18 -5.44 -14.73
N ILE A 183 21.98 -4.22 -14.23
CA ILE A 183 20.66 -3.59 -14.24
C ILE A 183 20.11 -3.45 -15.66
N ARG A 184 20.92 -2.97 -16.62
CA ARG A 184 20.51 -2.89 -18.04
C ARG A 184 20.15 -4.27 -18.61
N SER A 185 20.96 -5.29 -18.33
CA SER A 185 20.67 -6.66 -18.79
C SER A 185 19.37 -7.22 -18.20
N LEU A 186 19.05 -6.89 -16.94
CA LEU A 186 17.79 -7.32 -16.31
C LEU A 186 16.57 -6.64 -16.96
N GLN A 187 16.68 -5.37 -17.34
CA GLN A 187 15.61 -4.65 -18.04
C GLN A 187 15.26 -5.28 -19.40
N GLU A 188 16.23 -5.93 -20.06
CA GLU A 188 16.04 -6.60 -21.35
C GLU A 188 15.45 -8.02 -21.24
N THR A 189 15.26 -8.55 -20.03
CA THR A 189 14.87 -9.96 -19.82
C THR A 189 13.39 -10.23 -20.15
N SER A 190 12.47 -9.45 -19.58
CA SER A 190 11.03 -9.49 -19.85
C SER A 190 10.34 -8.29 -19.20
N ASP A 191 9.11 -7.97 -19.59
CA ASP A 191 8.35 -6.87 -18.99
C ASP A 191 8.21 -7.01 -17.48
N ALA A 192 7.91 -8.23 -17.01
CA ALA A 192 7.78 -8.51 -15.57
C ALA A 192 9.08 -8.24 -14.81
N VAL A 193 10.24 -8.58 -15.39
CA VAL A 193 11.54 -8.30 -14.76
C VAL A 193 11.89 -6.82 -14.84
N ARG A 194 11.65 -6.20 -16.00
CA ARG A 194 11.86 -4.77 -16.25
C ARG A 194 11.11 -3.90 -15.25
N PHE A 195 9.83 -4.18 -14.98
CA PHE A 195 9.07 -3.45 -13.97
C PHE A 195 9.55 -3.71 -12.54
N ARG A 196 10.05 -4.91 -12.19
CA ARG A 196 10.71 -5.12 -10.88
C ARG A 196 11.99 -4.30 -10.74
N VAL A 197 12.73 -4.14 -11.84
CA VAL A 197 13.93 -3.29 -11.86
C VAL A 197 13.55 -1.81 -11.74
N TYR A 198 12.49 -1.35 -12.40
CA TYR A 198 11.97 0.01 -12.21
C TYR A 198 11.53 0.27 -10.78
N ASP A 199 10.83 -0.66 -10.13
CA ASP A 199 10.49 -0.56 -8.71
C ASP A 199 11.74 -0.41 -7.83
N LEU A 200 12.77 -1.23 -8.06
CA LEU A 200 14.07 -1.08 -7.38
C LEU A 200 14.70 0.30 -7.61
N ILE A 201 14.77 0.76 -8.86
CA ILE A 201 15.37 2.06 -9.22
C ILE A 201 14.64 3.19 -8.51
N ILE A 202 13.30 3.21 -8.54
CA ILE A 202 12.48 4.27 -7.95
C ILE A 202 12.64 4.31 -6.43
N ARG A 203 12.58 3.16 -5.76
CA ARG A 203 12.78 3.07 -4.30
C ARG A 203 14.15 3.62 -3.87
N VAL A 204 15.20 3.27 -4.61
CA VAL A 204 16.56 3.74 -4.31
C VAL A 204 16.72 5.20 -4.66
N ALA A 205 16.23 5.66 -5.80
CA ALA A 205 16.29 7.08 -6.20
C ALA A 205 15.53 7.98 -5.21
N GLY A 206 14.40 7.51 -4.67
CA GLY A 206 13.61 8.23 -3.67
C GLY A 206 14.23 8.25 -2.26
N SER A 207 15.33 7.52 -2.01
CA SER A 207 15.94 7.44 -0.68
C SER A 207 16.76 8.69 -0.28
N SER A 208 17.33 9.40 -1.26
CA SER A 208 18.13 10.61 -1.05
C SER A 208 18.38 11.37 -2.35
N ASP A 209 18.67 12.66 -2.26
CA ASP A 209 19.03 13.49 -3.43
C ASP A 209 20.27 12.96 -4.17
N ASP A 210 21.22 12.35 -3.46
CA ASP A 210 22.41 11.77 -4.08
C ASP A 210 22.07 10.52 -4.90
N ALA A 211 21.26 9.62 -4.34
CA ALA A 211 20.76 8.46 -5.05
C ALA A 211 19.96 8.87 -6.29
N PHE A 212 19.12 9.89 -6.18
CA PHE A 212 18.36 10.43 -7.30
C PHE A 212 19.27 10.93 -8.42
N ARG A 213 20.28 11.76 -8.11
CA ARG A 213 21.25 12.26 -9.10
C ARG A 213 22.01 11.13 -9.79
N LEU A 214 22.41 10.10 -9.04
CA LEU A 214 23.08 8.93 -9.61
C LEU A 214 22.15 8.18 -10.57
N ALA A 215 20.90 7.95 -10.19
CA ALA A 215 19.89 7.31 -11.05
C ALA A 215 19.63 8.10 -12.34
N GLU A 216 19.49 9.44 -12.23
CA GLU A 216 19.29 10.34 -13.37
C GLU A 216 20.51 10.33 -14.30
N SER A 217 21.72 10.51 -13.76
CA SER A 217 22.97 10.53 -14.54
C SER A 217 23.29 9.20 -15.22
N SER A 218 22.79 8.09 -14.68
CA SER A 218 22.95 6.74 -15.25
C SER A 218 21.99 6.45 -16.40
N GLY A 219 20.98 7.32 -16.63
CA GLY A 219 19.94 7.18 -17.64
C GLY A 219 18.78 6.27 -17.25
N PHE A 220 18.79 5.68 -16.05
CA PHE A 220 17.78 4.70 -15.64
C PHE A 220 16.39 5.32 -15.46
N LEU A 221 16.30 6.54 -14.95
CA LEU A 221 15.00 7.23 -14.83
C LEU A 221 14.40 7.55 -16.21
N VAL A 222 15.23 7.81 -17.22
CA VAL A 222 14.76 8.09 -18.59
C VAL A 222 14.10 6.85 -19.19
N THR A 223 14.64 5.65 -18.95
CA THR A 223 14.04 4.41 -19.46
C THR A 223 12.60 4.18 -18.97
N ILE A 224 12.26 4.66 -17.76
CA ILE A 224 10.88 4.61 -17.24
C ILE A 224 9.96 5.56 -18.01
N LEU A 225 10.47 6.74 -18.41
CA LEU A 225 9.70 7.73 -19.15
C LEU A 225 9.38 7.28 -20.57
N ASP A 226 10.28 6.52 -21.20
CA ASP A 226 10.07 5.99 -22.55
C ASP A 226 8.86 5.03 -22.59
N GLU A 227 8.63 4.26 -21.51
CA GLU A 227 7.49 3.33 -21.41
C GLU A 227 6.13 4.04 -21.34
N VAL A 228 6.09 5.31 -20.93
CA VAL A 228 4.84 6.09 -20.83
C VAL A 228 4.18 6.28 -22.19
N ASN A 229 4.96 6.16 -23.28
CA ASN A 229 4.47 6.24 -24.65
C ASN A 229 4.53 4.88 -25.37
N SER A 230 4.61 3.77 -24.62
CA SER A 230 4.57 2.43 -25.19
C SER A 230 3.25 2.17 -25.94
N ASP A 231 3.32 1.44 -27.04
CA ASP A 231 2.15 0.93 -27.77
C ASP A 231 1.44 -0.20 -26.98
N ASP A 232 2.15 -0.86 -26.06
CA ASP A 232 1.55 -1.82 -25.14
C ASP A 232 0.90 -1.07 -23.97
N ILE A 233 -0.43 -1.16 -23.91
CA ILE A 233 -1.27 -0.50 -22.90
C ILE A 233 -0.92 -0.95 -21.48
N LEU A 234 -0.58 -2.22 -21.26
CA LEU A 234 -0.23 -2.70 -19.92
C LEU A 234 1.10 -2.11 -19.46
N VAL A 235 2.08 -2.05 -20.37
CA VAL A 235 3.37 -1.38 -20.12
C VAL A 235 3.16 0.11 -19.83
N GLN A 236 2.36 0.79 -20.65
CA GLN A 236 2.05 2.20 -20.48
C GLN A 236 1.36 2.48 -19.13
N LEU A 237 0.34 1.68 -18.77
CA LEU A 237 -0.38 1.84 -17.51
C LEU A 237 0.56 1.63 -16.30
N ASN A 238 1.39 0.59 -16.33
CA ASN A 238 2.34 0.33 -15.25
C ASN A 238 3.37 1.45 -15.13
N ALA A 239 3.83 2.02 -16.25
CA ALA A 239 4.78 3.14 -16.25
C ALA A 239 4.16 4.40 -15.62
N ILE A 240 2.93 4.77 -15.99
CA ILE A 240 2.23 5.93 -15.42
C ILE A 240 1.98 5.74 -13.91
N GLU A 241 1.63 4.53 -13.47
CA GLU A 241 1.46 4.23 -12.04
C GLU A 241 2.77 4.48 -11.27
N MET A 242 3.90 4.04 -11.82
CA MET A 242 5.22 4.25 -11.22
C MET A 242 5.64 5.72 -11.12
N LEU A 243 5.21 6.58 -12.05
CA LEU A 243 5.52 8.01 -11.99
C LEU A 243 4.98 8.67 -10.72
N LYS A 244 3.91 8.14 -10.12
CA LYS A 244 3.34 8.69 -8.88
C LYS A 244 4.38 8.68 -7.77
N GLU A 245 5.11 7.59 -7.61
CA GLU A 245 6.16 7.42 -6.59
C GLU A 245 7.34 8.38 -6.83
N VAL A 246 7.70 8.61 -8.09
CA VAL A 246 8.73 9.59 -8.46
C VAL A 246 8.28 11.02 -8.11
N ALA A 247 7.04 11.36 -8.44
CA ALA A 247 6.51 12.71 -8.31
C ALA A 247 6.26 13.18 -6.86
N VAL A 248 6.32 12.29 -5.86
CA VAL A 248 6.16 12.65 -4.44
C VAL A 248 7.34 13.48 -3.92
N THR A 249 8.51 13.34 -4.54
CA THR A 249 9.73 14.05 -4.11
C THR A 249 9.95 15.34 -4.92
N PRO A 250 10.52 16.41 -4.34
CA PRO A 250 10.84 17.63 -5.09
C PRO A 250 11.75 17.37 -6.30
N CYS A 251 12.84 16.60 -6.13
CA CYS A 251 13.75 16.28 -7.23
C CYS A 251 13.08 15.45 -8.33
N GLY A 252 12.21 14.51 -7.94
CA GLY A 252 11.44 13.71 -8.89
C GLY A 252 10.44 14.55 -9.67
N LEU A 253 9.70 15.43 -9.02
CA LEU A 253 8.78 16.35 -9.69
C LEU A 253 9.52 17.29 -10.66
N ASP A 254 10.64 17.88 -10.25
CA ASP A 254 11.49 18.71 -11.10
C ASP A 254 11.99 17.93 -12.33
N PHE A 255 12.39 16.66 -12.14
CA PHE A 255 12.80 15.78 -13.23
C PHE A 255 11.66 15.52 -14.22
N LEU A 256 10.45 15.22 -13.74
CA LEU A 256 9.26 15.01 -14.58
C LEU A 256 8.87 16.29 -15.33
N GLU A 257 9.06 17.45 -14.72
CA GLU A 257 8.83 18.74 -15.40
C GLU A 257 9.86 18.97 -16.51
N ARG A 258 11.16 18.74 -16.24
CA ARG A 258 12.25 18.89 -17.22
C ARG A 258 12.12 17.93 -18.40
N SER A 259 11.65 16.71 -18.15
CA SER A 259 11.49 15.70 -19.20
C SER A 259 10.32 15.98 -20.14
N GLY A 260 9.39 16.86 -19.75
CA GLY A 260 8.18 17.16 -20.51
C GLY A 260 7.09 16.10 -20.38
N VAL A 261 7.29 15.04 -19.59
CA VAL A 261 6.30 13.96 -19.45
C VAL A 261 4.97 14.47 -18.88
N LEU A 262 4.99 15.44 -17.97
CA LEU A 262 3.77 16.06 -17.43
C LEU A 262 2.93 16.73 -18.54
N GLN A 263 3.59 17.34 -19.53
CA GLN A 263 2.90 17.92 -20.69
C GLN A 263 2.29 16.83 -21.57
N THR A 264 3.03 15.75 -21.80
CA THR A 264 2.57 14.58 -22.56
C THR A 264 1.31 14.00 -21.93
N LEU A 265 1.36 13.69 -20.62
CA LEU A 265 0.21 13.18 -19.88
C LEU A 265 -0.99 14.14 -19.94
N ALA A 266 -0.76 15.43 -19.69
CA ALA A 266 -1.82 16.43 -19.74
C ALA A 266 -2.49 16.50 -21.13
N SER A 267 -1.70 16.40 -22.21
CA SER A 267 -2.24 16.43 -23.58
C SER A 267 -3.14 15.23 -23.89
N GLN A 268 -2.82 14.05 -23.36
CA GLN A 268 -3.59 12.80 -23.61
C GLN A 268 -4.99 12.82 -23.00
N ILE A 269 -5.23 13.60 -21.94
CA ILE A 269 -6.59 13.78 -21.39
C ILE A 269 -7.51 14.49 -22.40
N GLY A 270 -6.99 15.51 -23.11
CA GLY A 270 -7.79 16.39 -23.97
C GLY A 270 -8.05 15.87 -25.38
N ASN A 271 -7.45 14.73 -25.76
CA ASN A 271 -7.69 14.13 -27.08
C ASN A 271 -9.09 13.50 -27.13
N SER A 272 -9.80 13.72 -28.24
CA SER A 272 -11.25 13.57 -28.47
C SER A 272 -11.91 12.25 -28.03
N GLU A 273 -13.25 12.27 -28.00
CA GLU A 273 -14.17 11.16 -27.72
C GLU A 273 -13.75 9.84 -28.41
N THR A 274 -13.14 8.95 -27.64
CA THR A 274 -12.86 7.58 -28.04
C THR A 274 -13.46 6.67 -26.99
N ASN A 275 -14.48 5.91 -27.37
CA ASN A 275 -15.10 4.87 -26.53
C ASN A 275 -14.24 3.61 -26.38
N ASP A 276 -12.97 3.68 -26.75
CA ASP A 276 -12.03 2.58 -26.57
C ASP A 276 -11.69 2.43 -25.09
N ALA A 277 -11.85 1.20 -24.57
CA ALA A 277 -11.63 0.88 -23.17
C ALA A 277 -10.20 1.21 -22.73
N SER A 278 -9.21 0.98 -23.59
CA SER A 278 -7.80 1.25 -23.30
C SER A 278 -7.55 2.75 -23.10
N THR A 279 -8.14 3.57 -23.97
CA THR A 279 -8.04 5.03 -23.87
C THR A 279 -8.74 5.56 -22.61
N ILE A 280 -9.89 4.98 -22.23
CA ILE A 280 -10.59 5.31 -20.97
C ILE A 280 -9.71 4.99 -19.75
N LEU A 281 -9.05 3.83 -19.75
CA LEU A 281 -8.15 3.42 -18.67
C LEU A 281 -6.95 4.37 -18.53
N VAL A 282 -6.30 4.71 -19.65
CA VAL A 282 -5.14 5.62 -19.67
C VAL A 282 -5.57 7.01 -19.19
N LYS A 283 -6.66 7.58 -19.72
CA LYS A 283 -7.18 8.88 -19.27
C LYS A 283 -7.50 8.87 -17.77
N SER A 284 -8.19 7.83 -17.30
CA SER A 284 -8.53 7.68 -15.89
C SER A 284 -7.30 7.60 -15.00
N LEU A 285 -6.25 6.91 -15.46
CA LEU A 285 -5.00 6.79 -14.74
C LEU A 285 -4.24 8.12 -14.66
N ILE A 286 -4.21 8.88 -15.76
CA ILE A 286 -3.58 10.20 -15.81
C ILE A 286 -4.32 11.20 -14.90
N LEU A 287 -5.66 11.18 -14.91
CA LEU A 287 -6.45 11.98 -13.98
C LEU A 287 -6.11 11.66 -12.53
N LYS A 288 -6.00 10.36 -12.19
CA LYS A 288 -5.57 9.91 -10.85
C LYS A 288 -4.14 10.36 -10.52
N PHE A 289 -3.22 10.35 -11.48
CA PHE A 289 -1.87 10.86 -11.30
C PHE A 289 -1.88 12.34 -10.89
N PHE A 290 -2.56 13.22 -11.64
CA PHE A 290 -2.69 14.64 -11.27
C PHE A 290 -3.46 14.84 -9.97
N GLY A 291 -4.49 14.04 -9.71
CA GLY A 291 -5.20 14.04 -8.44
C GLY A 291 -4.30 13.71 -7.25
N LYS A 292 -3.34 12.79 -7.42
CA LYS A 292 -2.37 12.45 -6.38
C LYS A 292 -1.38 13.59 -6.12
N LEU A 293 -0.94 14.30 -7.18
CA LEU A 293 -0.13 15.50 -7.02
C LEU A 293 -0.87 16.58 -6.24
N GLY A 294 -2.15 16.78 -6.55
CA GLY A 294 -2.98 17.77 -5.88
C GLY A 294 -3.48 17.36 -4.49
N GLU A 295 -3.43 16.08 -4.12
CA GLU A 295 -3.70 15.59 -2.75
C GLU A 295 -2.51 15.82 -1.81
N ASN A 296 -1.29 15.85 -2.34
CA ASN A 296 -0.07 15.90 -1.55
C ASN A 296 0.24 17.33 -1.09
N GLU A 297 0.06 17.62 0.20
CA GLU A 297 0.32 18.93 0.81
C GLU A 297 1.78 19.42 0.65
N ALA A 298 2.74 18.51 0.44
CA ALA A 298 4.13 18.88 0.19
C ALA A 298 4.36 19.46 -1.22
N ILE A 299 3.41 19.26 -2.14
CA ILE A 299 3.50 19.72 -3.52
C ILE A 299 2.72 21.04 -3.69
N GLN A 300 3.37 22.04 -4.26
CA GLN A 300 2.70 23.27 -4.69
C GLN A 300 1.93 22.98 -5.98
N PHE A 301 0.64 22.63 -5.85
CA PHE A 301 -0.17 22.20 -6.99
C PHE A 301 -0.65 23.35 -7.90
N GLU A 302 -0.75 24.58 -7.40
CA GLU A 302 -1.24 25.73 -8.18
C GLU A 302 -0.40 26.02 -9.46
N PRO A 303 0.95 26.04 -9.42
CA PRO A 303 1.77 26.15 -10.63
C PRO A 303 1.54 25.02 -11.63
N ILE A 304 1.41 23.78 -11.14
CA ILE A 304 1.19 22.59 -11.97
C ILE A 304 -0.16 22.69 -12.68
N GLN A 305 -1.24 22.94 -11.93
CA GLN A 305 -2.57 23.02 -12.52
C GLN A 305 -2.66 24.16 -13.54
N SER A 306 -2.03 25.31 -13.25
CA SER A 306 -2.04 26.48 -14.14
C SER A 306 -1.30 26.20 -15.45
N LYS A 307 -0.13 25.56 -15.37
CA LYS A 307 0.70 25.25 -16.54
C LYS A 307 0.06 24.18 -17.43
N TYR A 308 -0.47 23.13 -16.82
CA TYR A 308 -1.01 21.96 -17.55
C TYR A 308 -2.53 21.98 -17.74
N GLN A 309 -3.20 23.05 -17.29
CA GLN A 309 -4.64 23.27 -17.39
C GLN A 309 -5.45 22.09 -16.83
N VAL A 310 -5.03 21.57 -15.67
CA VAL A 310 -5.64 20.38 -15.07
C VAL A 310 -7.11 20.63 -14.73
N PHE A 311 -7.45 21.83 -14.25
CA PHE A 311 -8.83 22.18 -13.92
C PHE A 311 -9.74 22.28 -15.15
N ASP A 312 -9.25 22.79 -16.28
CA ASP A 312 -10.03 22.85 -17.52
C ASP A 312 -10.30 21.43 -18.06
N LYS A 313 -9.31 20.55 -17.96
CA LYS A 313 -9.44 19.13 -18.33
C LYS A 313 -10.43 18.40 -17.42
N LEU A 314 -10.38 18.65 -16.11
CA LEU A 314 -11.36 18.09 -15.18
C LEU A 314 -12.78 18.59 -15.48
N GLN A 315 -12.97 19.87 -15.81
CA GLN A 315 -14.27 20.40 -16.22
C GLN A 315 -14.83 19.66 -17.45
N GLN A 316 -13.98 19.41 -18.46
CA GLN A 316 -14.37 18.62 -19.63
C GLN A 316 -14.76 17.18 -19.25
N CYS A 317 -13.99 16.53 -18.37
CA CYS A 317 -14.29 15.18 -17.91
C CYS A 317 -15.56 15.10 -17.03
N LEU A 318 -15.97 16.19 -16.37
CA LEU A 318 -17.24 16.26 -15.64
C LEU A 318 -18.46 16.34 -16.58
N ASP A 319 -18.25 16.69 -17.85
CA ASP A 319 -19.27 16.66 -18.91
C ASP A 319 -19.23 15.37 -19.75
N ASP A 320 -18.33 14.43 -19.43
CA ASP A 320 -18.17 13.20 -20.20
C ASP A 320 -19.39 12.26 -20.03
N THR A 321 -19.81 11.66 -21.13
CA THR A 321 -20.91 10.68 -21.11
C THR A 321 -20.48 9.33 -20.55
N ASN A 322 -19.19 9.04 -20.55
CA ASN A 322 -18.61 7.85 -19.96
C ASN A 322 -18.58 7.96 -18.44
N LYS A 323 -19.35 7.09 -17.77
CA LYS A 323 -19.46 7.08 -16.31
C LYS A 323 -18.13 6.80 -15.59
N GLU A 324 -17.22 6.05 -16.18
CA GLU A 324 -15.91 5.76 -15.58
C GLU A 324 -15.06 7.03 -15.52
N ILE A 325 -14.95 7.75 -16.65
CA ILE A 325 -14.24 9.03 -16.71
C ILE A 325 -14.87 10.05 -15.76
N LEU A 326 -16.21 10.17 -15.78
CA LEU A 326 -16.95 11.06 -14.90
C LEU A 326 -16.68 10.75 -13.42
N THR A 327 -16.82 9.49 -13.00
CA THR A 327 -16.61 9.09 -11.60
C THR A 327 -15.16 9.30 -11.15
N VAL A 328 -14.19 9.03 -12.01
CA VAL A 328 -12.77 9.30 -11.73
C VAL A 328 -12.52 10.81 -11.62
N ALA A 329 -13.07 11.63 -12.52
CA ALA A 329 -12.93 13.08 -12.46
C ALA A 329 -13.51 13.64 -11.16
N ILE A 330 -14.72 13.24 -10.78
CA ILE A 330 -15.36 13.64 -9.50
C ILE A 330 -14.44 13.30 -8.32
N ALA A 331 -13.94 12.06 -8.28
CA ALA A 331 -13.05 11.60 -7.21
C ALA A 331 -11.73 12.38 -7.16
N VAL A 332 -11.17 12.76 -8.32
CA VAL A 332 -9.96 13.57 -8.43
C VAL A 332 -10.17 15.00 -7.93
N VAL A 333 -11.30 15.64 -8.26
CA VAL A 333 -11.66 16.93 -7.64
C VAL A 333 -11.74 16.76 -6.12
N GLY A 334 -12.36 15.67 -5.65
CA GLY A 334 -12.41 15.27 -4.24
C GLY A 334 -11.04 15.14 -3.56
N LEU A 335 -10.05 14.57 -4.26
CA LEU A 335 -8.68 14.41 -3.77
C LEU A 335 -7.95 15.76 -3.66
N ILE A 336 -8.06 16.61 -4.70
CA ILE A 336 -7.43 17.93 -4.70
C ILE A 336 -7.99 18.80 -3.57
N GLY A 337 -9.31 18.74 -3.34
CA GLY A 337 -9.95 19.51 -2.27
C GLY A 337 -9.88 18.87 -0.88
N SER A 338 -9.03 17.87 -0.65
CA SER A 338 -8.98 17.13 0.62
C SER A 338 -8.11 17.77 1.70
N HIS A 339 -7.48 18.91 1.40
CA HIS A 339 -6.71 19.74 2.35
C HIS A 339 -6.94 21.23 2.09
N ALA A 340 -6.53 22.09 3.04
CA ALA A 340 -6.88 23.52 3.06
C ALA A 340 -6.45 24.29 1.79
N ALA A 341 -5.20 24.13 1.35
CA ALA A 341 -4.67 24.83 0.18
C ALA A 341 -5.37 24.40 -1.12
N GLY A 342 -5.62 23.11 -1.30
CA GLY A 342 -6.32 22.58 -2.47
C GLY A 342 -7.79 22.96 -2.50
N LEU A 343 -8.49 22.97 -1.35
CA LEU A 343 -9.86 23.46 -1.27
C LEU A 343 -9.95 24.95 -1.58
N ALA A 344 -9.03 25.78 -1.05
CA ALA A 344 -8.97 27.20 -1.36
C ALA A 344 -8.79 27.44 -2.87
N LEU A 345 -7.92 26.66 -3.52
CA LEU A 345 -7.69 26.73 -4.96
C LEU A 345 -8.95 26.36 -5.76
N LEU A 346 -9.69 25.33 -5.33
CA LEU A 346 -10.94 24.93 -5.97
C LEU A 346 -12.05 25.97 -5.80
N LEU A 347 -12.22 26.53 -4.59
CA LEU A 347 -13.26 27.54 -4.31
C LEU A 347 -13.10 28.81 -5.14
N ASN A 348 -11.88 29.11 -5.59
CA ASN A 348 -11.57 30.25 -6.46
C ASN A 348 -11.58 29.89 -7.95
N SER A 349 -12.04 28.68 -8.32
CA SER A 349 -12.03 28.15 -9.68
C SER A 349 -13.45 27.86 -10.20
N PRO A 350 -13.72 28.05 -11.51
CA PRO A 350 -14.97 27.62 -12.15
C PRO A 350 -15.27 26.12 -11.99
N LEU A 351 -14.23 25.30 -11.76
CA LEU A 351 -14.35 23.87 -11.53
C LEU A 351 -15.25 23.54 -10.33
N MET A 352 -15.22 24.33 -9.26
CA MET A 352 -16.09 24.12 -8.11
C MET A 352 -17.56 24.35 -8.45
N THR A 353 -17.87 25.41 -9.22
CA THR A 353 -19.24 25.66 -9.71
C THR A 353 -19.73 24.48 -10.55
N LYS A 354 -18.91 24.03 -11.51
CA LYS A 354 -19.23 22.88 -12.36
C LYS A 354 -19.45 21.59 -11.57
N PHE A 355 -18.59 21.34 -10.58
CA PHE A 355 -18.71 20.20 -9.67
C PHE A 355 -20.04 20.23 -8.90
N MET A 356 -20.44 21.39 -8.39
CA MET A 356 -21.70 21.53 -7.66
C MET A 356 -22.92 21.38 -8.56
N GLU A 357 -22.90 21.89 -9.80
CA GLU A 357 -23.95 21.65 -10.79
C GLU A 357 -24.11 20.15 -11.09
N GLY A 358 -22.99 19.45 -11.30
CA GLY A 358 -22.96 18.01 -11.50
C GLY A 358 -23.49 17.23 -10.28
N TYR A 359 -23.14 17.65 -9.06
CA TYR A 359 -23.72 17.10 -7.85
C TYR A 359 -25.25 17.25 -7.87
N GLN A 360 -25.79 18.45 -8.13
CA GLN A 360 -27.25 18.68 -8.11
C GLN A 360 -28.00 17.86 -9.17
N ALA A 361 -27.40 17.67 -10.36
CA ALA A 361 -28.00 16.90 -11.44
C ALA A 361 -27.85 15.37 -11.29
N SER A 362 -26.90 14.90 -10.49
CA SER A 362 -26.58 13.47 -10.37
C SER A 362 -27.59 12.66 -9.54
N SER A 363 -27.64 11.36 -9.81
CA SER A 363 -28.42 10.36 -9.06
C SER A 363 -27.67 9.02 -8.99
N GLY A 364 -28.15 8.10 -8.14
CA GLY A 364 -27.56 6.76 -7.97
C GLY A 364 -26.07 6.79 -7.60
N ASP A 365 -25.30 5.88 -8.18
CA ASP A 365 -23.89 5.66 -7.83
C ASP A 365 -23.02 6.90 -8.09
N VAL A 366 -23.31 7.67 -9.14
CA VAL A 366 -22.59 8.91 -9.45
C VAL A 366 -22.78 9.94 -8.34
N LYS A 367 -24.01 10.08 -7.82
CA LYS A 367 -24.30 10.96 -6.67
C LYS A 367 -23.51 10.52 -5.44
N ALA A 368 -23.35 9.21 -5.23
CA ALA A 368 -22.56 8.66 -4.14
C ALA A 368 -21.08 9.11 -4.22
N VAL A 369 -20.48 9.12 -5.41
CA VAL A 369 -19.10 9.60 -5.62
C VAL A 369 -18.96 11.10 -5.36
N TYR A 370 -19.94 11.92 -5.76
CA TYR A 370 -19.96 13.34 -5.40
C TYR A 370 -20.04 13.54 -3.89
N ILE A 371 -20.93 12.82 -3.19
CA ILE A 371 -21.07 12.90 -1.73
C ILE A 371 -19.77 12.49 -1.05
N GLN A 372 -19.11 11.43 -1.53
CA GLN A 372 -17.82 10.99 -1.02
C GLN A 372 -16.72 12.03 -1.24
N SER A 373 -16.81 12.83 -2.30
CA SER A 373 -15.86 13.92 -2.58
C SER A 373 -16.16 15.15 -1.72
N LEU A 374 -17.44 15.48 -1.52
CA LEU A 374 -17.88 16.51 -0.58
C LEU A 374 -17.47 16.19 0.86
N SER A 375 -17.49 14.91 1.26
CA SER A 375 -17.04 14.52 2.60
C SER A 375 -15.54 14.73 2.79
N LYS A 376 -14.73 14.66 1.73
CA LYS A 376 -13.31 15.06 1.76
C LYS A 376 -13.15 16.56 1.93
N PHE A 377 -13.93 17.37 1.20
CA PHE A 377 -13.89 18.84 1.32
C PHE A 377 -14.26 19.29 2.73
N ILE A 378 -15.36 18.77 3.27
CA ILE A 378 -15.82 19.11 4.61
C ILE A 378 -14.95 18.43 5.68
N GLY A 379 -14.34 17.28 5.39
CA GLY A 379 -13.53 16.55 6.37
C GLY A 379 -12.24 17.26 6.79
N ILE A 380 -11.83 18.31 6.07
CA ILE A 380 -10.66 19.12 6.43
C ILE A 380 -10.90 19.75 7.80
N SER A 381 -9.95 19.57 8.70
CA SER A 381 -9.94 20.23 10.02
C SER A 381 -8.80 21.23 10.07
N GLY A 382 -8.99 22.39 10.70
CA GLY A 382 -7.96 23.41 10.73
C GLY A 382 -8.37 24.70 11.42
N ASP A 383 -7.75 25.79 10.97
CA ASP A 383 -7.93 27.13 11.50
C ASP A 383 -9.33 27.72 11.18
N PRO A 384 -9.66 28.93 11.67
CA PRO A 384 -10.94 29.57 11.36
C PRO A 384 -11.22 29.79 9.87
N ALA A 385 -10.18 29.88 9.02
CA ALA A 385 -10.37 30.03 7.58
C ALA A 385 -10.87 28.72 6.96
N VAL A 386 -10.36 27.57 7.42
CA VAL A 386 -10.88 26.25 7.05
C VAL A 386 -12.35 26.12 7.43
N GLU A 387 -12.73 26.49 8.65
CA GLU A 387 -14.14 26.45 9.09
C GLU A 387 -15.05 27.31 8.18
N GLN A 388 -14.58 28.47 7.71
CA GLN A 388 -15.32 29.30 6.75
C GLN A 388 -15.44 28.62 5.38
N MET A 389 -14.35 28.06 4.86
CA MET A 389 -14.33 27.37 3.56
C MET A 389 -15.25 26.14 3.56
N THR A 390 -15.17 25.29 4.59
CA THR A 390 -16.03 24.10 4.68
C THR A 390 -17.50 24.47 4.86
N ARG A 391 -17.79 25.55 5.60
CA ARG A 391 -19.15 26.10 5.71
C ARG A 391 -19.68 26.63 4.38
N GLN A 392 -18.84 27.31 3.59
CA GLN A 392 -19.20 27.77 2.26
C GLN A 392 -19.56 26.59 1.35
N VAL A 393 -18.76 25.53 1.34
CA VAL A 393 -19.07 24.29 0.60
C VAL A 393 -20.41 23.72 1.06
N TYR A 394 -20.63 23.56 2.37
CA TYR A 394 -21.89 23.05 2.91
C TYR A 394 -23.12 23.83 2.44
N GLN A 395 -23.02 25.16 2.39
CA GLN A 395 -24.12 26.03 1.94
C GLN A 395 -24.46 25.79 0.46
N THR A 396 -23.50 25.43 -0.38
CA THR A 396 -23.74 25.15 -1.81
C THR A 396 -24.44 23.80 -2.06
N ILE A 397 -24.41 22.88 -1.09
CA ILE A 397 -25.14 21.59 -1.19
C ILE A 397 -26.66 21.82 -1.31
N ASN A 398 -27.17 22.88 -0.67
CA ASN A 398 -28.54 23.39 -0.82
C ASN A 398 -29.66 22.32 -0.88
N GLY A 399 -29.77 21.51 0.18
CA GLY A 399 -30.83 20.50 0.27
C GLY A 399 -32.18 21.08 0.70
N ALA A 400 -33.28 20.46 0.25
CA ALA A 400 -34.64 20.80 0.65
C ALA A 400 -35.24 19.72 1.57
N PRO A 401 -35.89 20.07 2.69
CA PRO A 401 -36.14 21.42 3.21
C PRO A 401 -34.93 22.03 3.96
N SER A 402 -33.93 21.22 4.31
CA SER A 402 -32.59 21.66 4.70
C SER A 402 -31.55 20.65 4.20
N THR A 403 -30.27 21.04 4.16
CA THR A 403 -29.19 20.12 3.76
C THR A 403 -29.12 18.89 4.68
N LEU A 404 -29.19 19.06 6.00
CA LEU A 404 -29.16 17.93 6.93
C LEU A 404 -30.35 16.98 6.76
N GLU A 405 -31.55 17.51 6.54
CA GLU A 405 -32.73 16.67 6.34
C GLU A 405 -32.70 15.96 4.99
N SER A 406 -32.22 16.60 3.93
CA SER A 406 -32.02 15.97 2.63
C SER A 406 -31.00 14.83 2.70
N LEU A 407 -29.88 15.04 3.42
CA LEU A 407 -28.89 13.98 3.67
C LEU A 407 -29.49 12.83 4.49
N MET A 408 -30.25 13.14 5.54
CA MET A 408 -30.94 12.15 6.37
C MET A 408 -31.92 11.30 5.56
N GLN A 409 -32.77 11.92 4.73
CA GLN A 409 -33.68 11.20 3.85
C GLN A 409 -32.90 10.26 2.91
N THR A 410 -31.79 10.74 2.36
CA THR A 410 -30.97 9.90 1.47
C THR A 410 -30.30 8.75 2.23
N ALA A 411 -29.91 8.93 3.50
CA ALA A 411 -29.36 7.87 4.35
C ALA A 411 -30.37 6.75 4.71
N THR A 412 -31.67 6.97 4.52
CA THR A 412 -32.72 5.95 4.71
C THR A 412 -32.97 5.08 3.48
N GLN A 413 -32.32 5.36 2.35
CA GLN A 413 -32.43 4.53 1.15
C GLN A 413 -31.85 3.12 1.41
N PRO A 414 -32.32 2.08 0.70
CA PRO A 414 -31.91 0.70 0.95
C PRO A 414 -30.47 0.38 0.53
N LEU A 415 -29.89 1.13 -0.42
CA LEU A 415 -28.58 0.85 -1.01
C LEU A 415 -27.44 1.35 -0.14
N GLU A 416 -26.66 0.43 0.46
CA GLU A 416 -25.56 0.77 1.36
C GLU A 416 -24.47 1.62 0.70
N GLU A 417 -24.23 1.44 -0.60
CA GLU A 417 -23.27 2.21 -1.40
C GLU A 417 -23.57 3.72 -1.43
N ILE A 418 -24.83 4.11 -1.28
CA ILE A 418 -25.25 5.52 -1.20
C ILE A 418 -25.18 6.01 0.24
N ARG A 419 -25.54 5.15 1.21
CA ARG A 419 -25.64 5.51 2.63
C ARG A 419 -24.27 5.78 3.26
N VAL A 420 -23.26 4.98 2.94
CA VAL A 420 -21.91 5.09 3.52
C VAL A 420 -21.28 6.46 3.25
N PRO A 421 -21.24 6.96 1.99
CA PRO A 421 -20.77 8.32 1.71
C PRO A 421 -21.54 9.41 2.47
N ILE A 422 -22.85 9.23 2.65
CA ILE A 422 -23.67 10.20 3.39
C ILE A 422 -23.29 10.22 4.87
N PHE A 423 -23.11 9.07 5.49
CA PHE A 423 -22.63 9.01 6.87
C PHE A 423 -21.25 9.62 7.02
N ALA A 424 -20.34 9.38 6.07
CA ALA A 424 -19.03 10.02 6.04
C ALA A 424 -19.17 11.55 5.96
N LEU A 425 -20.05 12.07 5.11
CA LEU A 425 -20.34 13.51 5.00
C LEU A 425 -20.95 14.08 6.29
N MET A 426 -21.89 13.37 6.92
CA MET A 426 -22.47 13.78 8.21
C MET A 426 -21.40 13.81 9.31
N GLN A 427 -20.52 12.80 9.36
CA GLN A 427 -19.43 12.78 10.34
C GLN A 427 -18.43 13.92 10.10
N ALA A 428 -18.13 14.24 8.83
CA ALA A 428 -17.33 15.40 8.47
C ALA A 428 -18.00 16.70 8.91
N ILE A 429 -19.31 16.88 8.73
CA ILE A 429 -20.02 18.06 9.25
C ILE A 429 -19.92 18.12 10.78
N ALA A 430 -20.05 16.97 11.46
CA ALA A 430 -19.97 16.88 12.93
C ALA A 430 -18.59 17.28 13.51
N SER A 431 -17.51 17.20 12.72
CA SER A 431 -16.17 17.60 13.18
C SER A 431 -15.99 19.11 13.25
N HIS A 432 -16.84 19.91 12.57
CA HIS A 432 -16.77 21.37 12.57
C HIS A 432 -17.60 22.04 13.66
N SER A 433 -17.16 23.20 14.11
CA SER A 433 -17.90 24.02 15.08
C SER A 433 -19.25 24.48 14.52
N TRP A 434 -19.27 25.02 13.30
CA TRP A 434 -20.49 25.43 12.63
C TRP A 434 -21.42 24.24 12.39
N GLY A 435 -20.87 23.07 12.05
CA GLY A 435 -21.64 21.87 11.75
C GLY A 435 -22.33 21.29 12.98
N ARG A 436 -21.66 21.31 14.14
CA ARG A 436 -22.28 20.94 15.43
C ARG A 436 -23.45 21.86 15.79
N GLU A 437 -23.31 23.17 15.58
CA GLU A 437 -24.41 24.11 15.79
C GLU A 437 -25.59 23.84 14.86
N GLU A 438 -25.34 23.59 13.58
CA GLU A 438 -26.39 23.24 12.61
C GLU A 438 -27.11 21.95 13.01
N MET A 439 -26.38 20.91 13.42
CA MET A 439 -26.97 19.65 13.89
C MET A 439 -27.76 19.82 15.19
N ALA A 440 -27.31 20.68 16.10
CA ALA A 440 -28.04 20.97 17.34
C ALA A 440 -29.39 21.68 17.09
N ARG A 441 -29.48 22.47 16.01
CA ARG A 441 -30.71 23.15 15.58
C ARG A 441 -31.65 22.25 14.77
N ALA A 442 -31.25 21.00 14.48
CA ALA A 442 -32.01 20.05 13.67
C ALA A 442 -32.55 18.88 14.53
N PRO A 443 -33.67 19.07 15.27
CA PRO A 443 -34.20 18.04 16.18
C PRO A 443 -34.60 16.74 15.46
N THR A 444 -35.11 16.84 14.22
CA THR A 444 -35.44 15.68 13.39
C THR A 444 -34.20 14.83 13.11
N PHE A 445 -33.08 15.48 12.78
CA PHE A 445 -31.81 14.80 12.54
C PHE A 445 -31.27 14.14 13.81
N LEU A 446 -31.32 14.82 14.96
CA LEU A 446 -30.91 14.24 16.24
C LEU A 446 -31.78 13.03 16.63
N GLY A 447 -33.09 13.11 16.40
CA GLY A 447 -34.01 12.00 16.60
C GLY A 447 -33.64 10.80 15.74
N TYR A 448 -33.45 11.01 14.43
CA TYR A 448 -32.95 9.99 13.51
C TYR A 448 -31.63 9.39 13.98
N LEU A 449 -30.65 10.22 14.34
CA LEU A 449 -29.30 9.77 14.70
C LEU A 449 -29.30 8.90 15.97
N LEU A 450 -30.10 9.26 16.98
CA LEU A 450 -30.15 8.55 18.26
C LEU A 450 -31.11 7.35 18.27
N ASP A 451 -32.02 7.25 17.29
CA ASP A 451 -32.93 6.13 17.16
C ASP A 451 -32.22 4.89 16.60
N ARG A 452 -32.19 3.81 17.39
CA ARG A 452 -31.55 2.53 17.03
C ARG A 452 -32.33 1.77 15.97
N SER A 453 -33.62 2.07 15.81
CA SER A 453 -34.50 1.37 14.88
C SER A 453 -34.31 1.80 13.42
N THR A 454 -33.65 2.94 13.17
CA THR A 454 -33.49 3.47 11.81
C THR A 454 -32.33 2.84 11.04
N GLU A 455 -31.59 1.92 11.66
CA GLU A 455 -30.43 1.27 11.05
C GLU A 455 -30.26 -0.17 11.51
N HIS A 456 -30.16 -1.08 10.54
CA HIS A 456 -30.09 -2.51 10.79
C HIS A 456 -28.79 -3.14 10.27
N THR A 457 -28.04 -2.45 9.41
CA THR A 457 -26.77 -2.99 8.92
C THR A 457 -25.65 -2.76 9.94
N PRO A 458 -24.78 -3.74 10.18
CA PRO A 458 -23.67 -3.57 11.13
C PRO A 458 -22.73 -2.41 10.78
N LEU A 459 -22.59 -2.11 9.48
CA LEU A 459 -21.77 -0.99 8.99
C LEU A 459 -22.45 0.36 9.27
N GLY A 460 -23.73 0.51 8.94
CA GLY A 460 -24.47 1.74 9.24
C GLY A 460 -24.55 2.03 10.74
N GLN A 461 -24.69 0.99 11.58
CA GLN A 461 -24.68 1.14 13.04
C GLN A 461 -23.34 1.68 13.56
N LYS A 462 -22.22 1.20 13.00
CA LYS A 462 -20.89 1.73 13.28
C LYS A 462 -20.76 3.19 12.85
N TRP A 463 -21.27 3.56 11.69
CA TRP A 463 -21.26 4.94 11.20
C TRP A 463 -22.07 5.89 12.08
N LYS A 464 -23.33 5.56 12.39
CA LYS A 464 -24.15 6.36 13.31
C LYS A 464 -23.46 6.54 14.66
N PHE A 465 -22.87 5.47 15.19
CA PHE A 465 -22.09 5.53 16.41
C PHE A 465 -20.87 6.46 16.29
N GLY A 466 -20.11 6.37 15.20
CA GLY A 466 -18.98 7.26 14.92
C GLY A 466 -19.37 8.74 14.83
N ILE A 467 -20.51 9.06 14.21
CA ILE A 467 -21.05 10.43 14.18
C ILE A 467 -21.34 10.91 15.60
N VAL A 468 -22.05 10.12 16.42
CA VAL A 468 -22.35 10.49 17.82
C VAL A 468 -21.07 10.67 18.65
N GLN A 469 -20.07 9.80 18.47
CA GLN A 469 -18.77 9.95 19.12
C GLN A 469 -18.09 11.27 18.71
N THR A 470 -18.13 11.61 17.43
CA THR A 470 -17.55 12.86 16.92
C THR A 470 -18.22 14.08 17.56
N LEU A 471 -19.54 14.07 17.67
CA LEU A 471 -20.31 15.15 18.31
C LEU A 471 -19.97 15.33 19.79
N VAL A 472 -19.82 14.23 20.53
CA VAL A 472 -19.54 14.25 21.98
C VAL A 472 -18.08 14.59 22.29
N SER A 473 -17.16 14.28 21.39
CA SER A 473 -15.71 14.50 21.60
C SER A 473 -15.31 15.98 21.55
N ALA A 474 -16.19 16.87 21.07
CA ALA A 474 -15.92 18.30 21.03
C ALA A 474 -15.96 18.93 22.44
N GLU A 475 -15.02 19.83 22.73
CA GLU A 475 -14.89 20.47 24.06
C GLU A 475 -16.16 21.20 24.50
N ASN A 476 -16.87 21.82 23.55
CA ASN A 476 -18.11 22.58 23.78
C ASN A 476 -19.39 21.76 23.55
N ALA A 477 -19.30 20.43 23.36
CA ALA A 477 -20.43 19.57 23.04
C ALA A 477 -21.58 19.69 24.07
N ARG A 478 -21.27 19.73 25.37
CA ARG A 478 -22.28 19.85 26.42
C ARG A 478 -23.06 21.16 26.33
N GLN A 479 -22.40 22.25 25.97
CA GLN A 479 -23.04 23.56 25.81
C GLN A 479 -23.92 23.60 24.56
N ILE A 480 -23.44 23.04 23.45
CA ILE A 480 -24.16 23.02 22.16
C ILE A 480 -25.40 22.13 22.22
N PHE A 481 -25.26 20.89 22.72
CA PHE A 481 -26.32 19.87 22.64
C PHE A 481 -27.24 19.83 23.86
N GLY A 482 -26.90 20.52 24.96
CA GLY A 482 -27.75 20.62 26.15
C GLY A 482 -28.23 19.26 26.65
N GLN A 483 -29.55 19.04 26.65
CA GLN A 483 -30.16 17.78 27.10
C GLN A 483 -29.81 16.58 26.19
N HIS A 484 -29.62 16.80 24.89
CA HIS A 484 -29.24 15.75 23.95
C HIS A 484 -27.84 15.19 24.22
N TYR A 485 -26.95 15.97 24.85
CA TYR A 485 -25.61 15.52 25.22
C TYR A 485 -25.64 14.28 26.14
N THR A 486 -26.55 14.27 27.13
CA THR A 486 -26.70 13.13 28.05
C THR A 486 -27.20 11.88 27.32
N LEU A 487 -28.12 12.04 26.36
CA LEU A 487 -28.62 10.94 25.52
C LEU A 487 -27.50 10.38 24.63
N MET A 488 -26.68 11.24 24.05
CA MET A 488 -25.51 10.83 23.26
C MET A 488 -24.48 10.06 24.10
N LEU A 489 -24.20 10.49 25.33
CA LEU A 489 -23.33 9.76 26.24
C LEU A 489 -23.87 8.36 26.57
N GLN A 490 -25.18 8.25 26.81
CA GLN A 490 -25.82 6.95 27.00
C GLN A 490 -25.71 6.07 25.74
N PHE A 491 -25.94 6.65 24.57
CA PHE A 491 -25.80 5.97 23.28
C PHE A 491 -24.38 5.42 23.09
N ILE A 492 -23.34 6.20 23.44
CA ILE A 492 -21.93 5.76 23.37
C ILE A 492 -21.66 4.61 24.35
N ARG A 493 -22.11 4.74 25.61
CA ARG A 493 -21.91 3.70 26.64
C ARG A 493 -22.53 2.35 26.29
N GLN A 494 -23.67 2.38 25.60
CA GLN A 494 -24.36 1.17 25.15
C GLN A 494 -23.63 0.45 23.99
N GLY A 495 -22.76 1.16 23.27
CA GLY A 495 -22.04 0.63 22.12
C GLY A 495 -22.86 0.68 20.81
N PRO A 496 -22.22 0.36 19.67
CA PRO A 496 -22.83 0.49 18.33
C PRO A 496 -23.98 -0.49 18.07
N TYR A 497 -23.92 -1.69 18.65
CA TYR A 497 -24.84 -2.81 18.36
C TYR A 497 -25.97 -3.00 19.38
N TYR A 498 -26.14 -2.04 20.30
CA TYR A 498 -27.15 -2.13 21.34
C TYR A 498 -28.56 -2.21 20.76
N ARG A 499 -29.36 -3.16 21.26
CA ARG A 499 -30.79 -3.27 21.00
C ARG A 499 -31.54 -3.22 22.33
N PRO A 500 -32.58 -2.37 22.48
CA PRO A 500 -33.47 -2.45 23.62
C PRO A 500 -34.07 -3.86 23.68
N THR A 501 -34.03 -4.50 24.84
CA THR A 501 -34.76 -5.75 25.05
C THR A 501 -36.25 -5.42 25.08
N GLU A 502 -37.05 -5.97 24.15
CA GLU A 502 -38.50 -5.94 24.30
C GLU A 502 -38.84 -6.65 25.62
N ALA A 503 -39.28 -5.88 26.62
CA ALA A 503 -39.91 -6.46 27.79
C ALA A 503 -41.17 -7.20 27.31
N ALA A 504 -41.24 -8.49 27.61
CA ALA A 504 -42.34 -9.37 27.24
C ALA A 504 -43.70 -8.79 27.63
N ALA A 505 -44.42 -8.22 26.66
CA ALA A 505 -45.87 -8.06 26.72
C ALA A 505 -46.55 -9.41 26.40
N ILE A 506 -46.20 -10.45 27.16
CA ILE A 506 -46.91 -11.73 27.22
C ILE A 506 -47.02 -12.09 28.70
N MET A 507 -47.76 -11.31 29.47
CA MET A 507 -48.29 -11.69 30.79
C MET A 507 -49.40 -10.71 31.16
N GLU A 508 -50.49 -10.68 30.40
CA GLU A 508 -51.82 -10.26 30.87
C GLU A 508 -52.89 -10.61 29.81
N SER A 509 -53.00 -11.91 29.51
CA SER A 509 -54.22 -12.50 28.96
C SER A 509 -54.19 -14.00 29.26
N ALA A 510 -54.37 -14.33 30.54
CA ALA A 510 -54.67 -15.67 31.02
C ALA A 510 -55.84 -15.59 31.99
#